data_AF-A0A965QN62-F1
#
_entry.id   AF-A0A965QN62-F1
#
_cell.length_a   1.000
_cell.length_b   1.000
_cell.length_c   1.000
_cell.angle_alpha   90.00
_cell.angle_beta   90.00
_cell.angle_gamma   90.00
#
_symmetry.space_group_name_H-M   'P 1'
#
loop_
_entity.id
_entity.type
_entity.pdbx_description
1 polymer ?
#
loop_
_entity_poly.entity_id
_entity_poly.type
_entity_poly.pdbx_seq_one_letter_code
_entity_poly.pdbx_strand_id
1 'polypeptide(L)'
;MATVKNRFEPGQPAPIGRNLNTKGWLQEAALRMLLNNLDAEVAERPEDLVVYGGRGKAARSREDFDRITRALQELESDESLLVQSGAAVARIKTHADAPRVLLANSNLVGRWANWEQFDALEKQGLMMYGQMTAGSWIYIGSQGIVQGTYETFYEAFNQHYQGQARGKFVFSSGLGGMGGAQPLAAVLTGACFLGIEVDRSRAEMRLRTKYLDEIHDSVD
;
A
#
# COMPACT_ATOMS: atom_id res chain seq x y z
N MET A 1 -22.99 2.03 -25.86
CA MET A 1 -21.94 2.58 -25.00
C MET A 1 -22.37 2.37 -23.57
N ALA A 2 -21.65 1.58 -22.78
CA ALA A 2 -21.94 1.46 -21.35
C ALA A 2 -21.59 2.81 -20.70
N THR A 3 -22.55 3.41 -20.00
CA THR A 3 -22.35 4.69 -19.30
C THR A 3 -21.39 4.46 -18.14
N VAL A 4 -20.23 5.12 -18.15
CA VAL A 4 -19.32 5.16 -16.99
C VAL A 4 -20.12 5.67 -15.80
N LYS A 5 -20.33 4.81 -14.79
CA LYS A 5 -21.26 5.12 -13.68
C LYS A 5 -20.77 6.31 -12.85
N ASN A 6 -19.48 6.33 -12.49
CA ASN A 6 -18.88 7.33 -11.61
C ASN A 6 -17.39 7.54 -11.96
N ARG A 7 -16.87 8.75 -11.74
CA ARG A 7 -15.43 9.07 -11.77
C ARG A 7 -14.89 9.04 -10.33
N PHE A 8 -13.66 8.55 -10.15
CA PHE A 8 -13.00 8.49 -8.85
C PHE A 8 -11.74 9.37 -8.84
N GLU A 9 -11.37 9.83 -7.65
CA GLU A 9 -10.19 10.67 -7.42
C GLU A 9 -9.32 10.03 -6.32
N PRO A 10 -7.99 9.96 -6.49
CA PRO A 10 -7.08 9.56 -5.41
C PRO A 10 -7.25 10.47 -4.17
N GLY A 11 -7.13 9.90 -2.98
CA GLY A 11 -7.34 10.58 -1.71
C GLY A 11 -8.78 10.51 -1.19
N GLN A 12 -9.74 10.14 -2.03
CA GLN A 12 -11.12 9.92 -1.60
C GLN A 12 -11.32 8.52 -1.02
N PRO A 13 -12.21 8.35 -0.03
CA PRO A 13 -12.48 7.06 0.54
C PRO A 13 -13.15 6.11 -0.45
N ALA A 14 -12.87 4.81 -0.30
CA ALA A 14 -13.50 3.78 -1.11
C ALA A 14 -15.03 3.77 -0.90
N PRO A 15 -15.83 3.50 -1.95
CA PRO A 15 -17.27 3.37 -1.82
C PRO A 15 -17.69 2.32 -0.79
N ILE A 16 -18.65 2.68 0.06
CA ILE A 16 -19.21 1.81 1.11
C ILE A 16 -20.65 1.37 0.77
N GLY A 17 -21.15 0.38 1.51
CA GLY A 17 -22.51 -0.14 1.33
C GLY A 17 -22.69 -1.04 0.11
N ARG A 18 -23.95 -1.31 -0.25
CA ARG A 18 -24.35 -2.38 -1.19
C ARG A 18 -24.44 -1.94 -2.67
N ASN A 19 -24.32 -0.64 -2.94
CA ASN A 19 -24.46 -0.11 -4.30
C ASN A 19 -23.20 -0.40 -5.12
N LEU A 20 -23.36 -0.95 -6.32
CA LEU A 20 -22.27 -1.35 -7.20
C LEU A 20 -21.94 -0.26 -8.24
N ASN A 21 -20.65 0.04 -8.36
CA ASN A 21 -20.08 0.88 -9.41
C ASN A 21 -19.64 0.05 -10.63
N THR A 22 -19.49 -1.25 -10.46
CA THR A 22 -19.13 -2.23 -11.49
C THR A 22 -20.32 -3.13 -11.85
N LYS A 23 -20.07 -4.16 -12.68
CA LYS A 23 -21.08 -5.15 -13.11
C LYS A 23 -21.27 -6.31 -12.14
N GLY A 24 -20.39 -6.46 -11.15
CA GLY A 24 -20.46 -7.56 -10.18
C GLY A 24 -19.50 -7.37 -9.01
N TRP A 25 -19.71 -8.13 -7.93
CA TRP A 25 -18.94 -7.97 -6.68
C TRP A 25 -17.45 -8.28 -6.83
N LEU A 26 -17.06 -9.17 -7.75
CA LEU A 26 -15.64 -9.49 -7.97
C LEU A 26 -14.87 -8.30 -8.56
N GLN A 27 -15.48 -7.57 -9.50
CA GLN A 27 -14.94 -6.35 -10.07
C GLN A 27 -15.00 -5.21 -9.05
N GLU A 28 -16.11 -5.10 -8.32
CA GLU A 28 -16.30 -4.09 -7.28
C GLU A 28 -15.24 -4.20 -6.18
N ALA A 29 -14.90 -5.43 -5.76
CA ALA A 29 -13.87 -5.68 -4.77
C ALA A 29 -12.52 -5.12 -5.24
N ALA A 30 -12.08 -5.44 -6.46
CA ALA A 30 -10.84 -4.91 -7.02
C ALA A 30 -10.85 -3.38 -7.11
N LEU A 31 -11.97 -2.78 -7.54
CA LEU A 31 -12.13 -1.33 -7.62
C LEU A 31 -12.02 -0.68 -6.23
N ARG A 32 -12.79 -1.17 -5.25
CA ARG A 32 -12.79 -0.60 -3.90
C ARG A 32 -11.45 -0.76 -3.22
N MET A 33 -10.75 -1.88 -3.43
CA MET A 33 -9.43 -2.08 -2.86
C MET A 33 -8.35 -1.19 -3.51
N LEU A 34 -8.44 -0.94 -4.83
CA LEU A 34 -7.59 0.07 -5.49
C LEU A 34 -7.82 1.46 -4.88
N LEU A 35 -9.08 1.83 -4.65
CA LEU A 35 -9.43 3.11 -4.04
C LEU A 35 -9.00 3.19 -2.56
N ASN A 36 -9.16 2.11 -1.80
CA ASN A 36 -8.69 2.01 -0.41
C ASN A 36 -7.17 2.21 -0.30
N ASN A 37 -6.41 1.64 -1.24
CA ASN A 37 -4.96 1.87 -1.32
C ASN A 37 -4.59 3.35 -1.51
N LEU A 38 -5.51 4.19 -1.97
CA LEU A 38 -5.32 5.61 -2.22
C LEU A 38 -6.18 6.49 -1.32
N ASP A 39 -6.81 5.94 -0.28
CA ASP A 39 -7.52 6.73 0.73
C ASP A 39 -6.51 7.60 1.50
N ALA A 40 -6.84 8.86 1.79
CA ALA A 40 -5.99 9.77 2.56
C ALA A 40 -5.74 9.33 4.02
N GLU A 41 -6.59 8.46 4.57
CA GLU A 41 -6.36 7.85 5.89
C GLU A 41 -5.43 6.63 5.82
N VAL A 42 -5.20 6.07 4.63
CA VAL A 42 -4.45 4.83 4.42
C VAL A 42 -3.08 5.09 3.78
N ALA A 43 -3.05 5.83 2.67
CA ALA A 43 -1.86 6.05 1.85
C ALA A 43 -0.96 7.15 2.43
N GLU A 44 0.35 7.02 2.22
CA GLU A 44 1.32 8.02 2.66
C GLU A 44 1.30 9.31 1.83
N ARG A 45 0.95 9.23 0.53
CA ARG A 45 0.86 10.38 -0.39
C ARG A 45 -0.03 10.06 -1.62
N PRO A 46 -1.35 9.95 -1.43
CA PRO A 46 -2.27 9.45 -2.47
C PRO A 46 -2.39 10.34 -3.71
N GLU A 47 -2.16 11.65 -3.60
CA GLU A 47 -2.17 12.60 -4.72
C GLU A 47 -1.11 12.26 -5.79
N ASP A 48 -0.01 11.64 -5.37
CA ASP A 48 1.06 11.12 -6.23
C ASP A 48 0.89 9.63 -6.55
N LEU A 49 -0.26 9.04 -6.18
CA LEU A 49 -0.58 7.61 -6.23
C LEU A 49 0.30 6.73 -5.34
N VAL A 50 1.09 7.34 -4.44
CA VAL A 50 2.02 6.63 -3.55
C VAL A 50 1.29 6.12 -2.32
N VAL A 51 1.39 4.82 -2.11
CA VAL A 51 0.77 4.11 -0.98
C VAL A 51 1.76 4.05 0.19
N TYR A 52 2.95 3.48 -0.01
CA TYR A 52 4.01 3.38 1.01
C TYR A 52 5.37 3.00 0.40
N GLY A 53 6.41 2.91 1.25
CA GLY A 53 7.69 2.32 0.88
C GLY A 53 8.48 3.15 -0.14
N GLY A 54 8.59 4.45 0.11
CA GLY A 54 9.22 5.40 -0.81
C GLY A 54 8.28 5.78 -1.95
N ARG A 55 8.38 5.10 -3.09
CA ARG A 55 7.59 5.38 -4.31
C ARG A 55 6.70 4.21 -4.74
N GLY A 56 6.30 3.36 -3.80
CA GLY A 56 5.36 2.26 -4.06
C GLY A 56 3.98 2.81 -4.43
N LYS A 57 3.54 2.62 -5.67
CA LYS A 57 2.32 3.22 -6.21
C LYS A 57 1.22 2.20 -6.48
N ALA A 58 -0.03 2.68 -6.48
CA ALA A 58 -1.21 1.87 -6.83
C ALA A 58 -1.49 1.82 -8.35
N ALA A 59 -1.11 2.88 -9.08
CA ALA A 59 -1.19 2.97 -10.53
C ALA A 59 -0.02 3.82 -11.06
N ARG A 60 0.34 3.63 -12.33
CA ARG A 60 1.57 4.20 -12.92
C ARG A 60 1.50 5.72 -13.02
N SER A 61 0.36 6.20 -13.52
CA SER A 61 0.07 7.61 -13.76
C SER A 61 -1.40 7.88 -13.44
N ARG A 62 -1.76 9.17 -13.36
CA ARG A 62 -3.15 9.56 -13.17
C ARG A 62 -4.06 9.07 -14.31
N GLU A 63 -3.55 9.10 -15.53
CA GLU A 63 -4.26 8.58 -16.69
C GLU A 63 -4.47 7.07 -16.60
N ASP A 64 -3.45 6.32 -16.16
CA ASP A 64 -3.58 4.88 -15.98
C ASP A 64 -4.53 4.50 -14.85
N PHE A 65 -4.58 5.29 -13.78
CA PHE A 65 -5.59 5.15 -12.72
C PHE A 65 -7.02 5.34 -13.28
N ASP A 66 -7.25 6.42 -14.03
CA ASP A 66 -8.55 6.69 -14.66
C ASP A 66 -8.93 5.58 -15.67
N ARG A 67 -7.95 5.00 -16.38
CA ARG A 67 -8.16 3.85 -17.29
C ARG A 67 -8.49 2.56 -16.54
N ILE A 68 -7.77 2.24 -15.46
CA ILE A 68 -8.00 1.03 -14.66
C ILE A 68 -9.40 1.07 -14.03
N THR A 69 -9.76 2.19 -13.39
CA THR A 69 -11.08 2.33 -12.75
C THR A 69 -12.21 2.17 -13.75
N ARG A 70 -12.10 2.79 -14.94
CA ARG A 70 -13.05 2.60 -16.04
C ARG A 70 -13.11 1.14 -16.52
N ALA A 71 -11.94 0.52 -16.72
CA ALA A 71 -11.87 -0.86 -17.18
C ALA A 71 -12.56 -1.82 -16.19
N LEU A 72 -12.39 -1.62 -14.88
CA LEU A 72 -13.07 -2.41 -13.84
C LEU A 72 -14.59 -2.19 -13.83
N GLN A 73 -15.08 -0.97 -14.11
CA GLN A 73 -16.52 -0.68 -14.23
C GLN A 73 -17.16 -1.41 -15.43
N GLU A 74 -16.40 -1.63 -16.49
CA GLU A 74 -16.88 -2.24 -17.73
C GLU A 74 -16.59 -3.75 -17.84
N LEU A 75 -15.70 -4.29 -17.00
CA LEU A 75 -15.23 -5.68 -17.05
C LEU A 75 -16.37 -6.69 -16.81
N GLU A 76 -16.50 -7.65 -17.72
CA GLU A 76 -17.50 -8.72 -17.60
C GLU A 76 -17.06 -9.81 -16.61
N SER A 77 -18.00 -10.69 -16.24
CA SER A 77 -17.73 -11.81 -15.33
C SER A 77 -16.88 -12.92 -15.94
N ASP A 78 -16.79 -13.02 -17.26
CA ASP A 78 -15.98 -14.00 -18.00
C ASP A 78 -14.74 -13.35 -18.64
N GLU A 79 -14.31 -12.18 -18.15
CA GLU A 79 -13.13 -11.48 -18.62
C GLU A 79 -12.08 -11.31 -17.51
N SER A 80 -10.83 -11.09 -17.93
CA SER A 80 -9.71 -10.74 -17.06
C SER A 80 -9.01 -9.47 -17.57
N LEU A 81 -8.79 -8.52 -16.68
CA LEU A 81 -8.00 -7.30 -16.92
C LEU A 81 -6.52 -7.60 -16.67
N LEU A 82 -5.67 -7.24 -17.64
CA LEU A 82 -4.21 -7.32 -17.50
C LEU A 82 -3.64 -5.95 -17.12
N VAL A 83 -2.94 -5.89 -16.00
CA VAL A 83 -2.26 -4.68 -15.51
C VAL A 83 -0.76 -4.90 -15.51
N GLN A 84 -0.04 -4.16 -16.35
CA GLN A 84 1.42 -4.22 -16.45
C GLN A 84 2.00 -2.95 -15.82
N SER A 85 2.83 -3.10 -14.79
CA SER A 85 3.42 -1.99 -14.01
C SER A 85 2.45 -0.82 -13.84
N GLY A 86 1.28 -1.10 -13.26
CA GLY A 86 0.27 -0.08 -12.95
C GLY A 86 -0.48 0.55 -14.13
N ALA A 87 -0.42 -0.02 -15.34
CA ALA A 87 -1.28 0.39 -16.46
C ALA A 87 -2.15 -0.77 -16.97
N ALA A 88 -3.41 -0.47 -17.27
CA ALA A 88 -4.31 -1.40 -17.94
C ALA A 88 -3.89 -1.57 -19.41
N VAL A 89 -3.43 -2.76 -19.79
CA VAL A 89 -2.89 -3.01 -21.15
C VAL A 89 -3.81 -3.86 -22.02
N ALA A 90 -4.67 -4.70 -21.43
CA ALA A 90 -5.61 -5.52 -22.17
C ALA A 90 -6.78 -6.00 -21.30
N ARG A 91 -7.90 -6.31 -21.95
CA ARG A 91 -8.97 -7.16 -21.42
C ARG A 91 -9.05 -8.39 -22.31
N ILE A 92 -9.07 -9.57 -21.70
CA ILE A 92 -9.15 -10.83 -22.43
C ILE A 92 -10.31 -11.66 -21.92
N LYS A 93 -10.95 -12.42 -22.81
CA LYS A 93 -11.97 -13.39 -22.42
C LYS A 93 -11.30 -14.59 -21.76
N THR A 94 -11.83 -14.98 -20.61
CA THR A 94 -11.42 -16.14 -19.82
C THR A 94 -12.67 -16.96 -19.46
N HIS A 95 -13.00 -17.07 -18.17
CA HIS A 95 -14.19 -17.78 -17.66
C HIS A 95 -14.53 -17.27 -16.25
N ALA A 96 -15.72 -17.58 -15.74
CA ALA A 96 -16.22 -17.04 -14.47
C ALA A 96 -15.29 -17.30 -13.26
N ASP A 97 -14.63 -18.46 -13.21
CA ASP A 97 -13.74 -18.82 -12.09
C ASP A 97 -12.30 -18.29 -12.22
N ALA A 98 -11.96 -17.65 -13.35
CA ALA A 98 -10.64 -17.05 -13.52
C ALA A 98 -10.50 -15.77 -12.66
N PRO A 99 -9.27 -15.35 -12.32
CA PRO A 99 -9.04 -14.05 -11.70
C PRO A 99 -9.56 -12.91 -12.59
N ARG A 100 -10.27 -11.94 -12.00
CA ARG A 100 -10.73 -10.74 -12.73
C ARG A 100 -9.58 -9.81 -13.10
N VAL A 101 -8.49 -9.81 -12.34
CA VAL A 101 -7.33 -8.96 -12.57
C VAL A 101 -6.05 -9.79 -12.42
N LEU A 102 -5.15 -9.66 -13.39
CA LEU A 102 -3.81 -10.24 -13.36
C LEU A 102 -2.80 -9.10 -13.42
N LEU A 103 -1.88 -9.04 -12.46
CA LEU A 103 -0.94 -7.94 -12.30
C LEU A 103 0.50 -8.44 -12.39
N ALA A 104 1.33 -7.71 -13.13
CA ALA A 104 2.78 -7.92 -13.18
C ALA A 104 3.47 -6.55 -13.10
N ASN A 105 4.01 -6.23 -11.92
CA ASN A 105 4.59 -4.91 -11.64
C ASN A 105 6.10 -5.00 -11.46
N SER A 106 6.82 -4.00 -11.98
CA SER A 106 8.25 -3.76 -11.69
C SER A 106 9.23 -4.87 -12.13
N ASN A 107 8.76 -5.87 -12.87
CA ASN A 107 9.60 -6.96 -13.35
C ASN A 107 10.59 -6.44 -14.40
N LEU A 108 11.87 -6.75 -14.20
CA LEU A 108 12.97 -6.48 -15.11
C LEU A 108 13.77 -7.76 -15.31
N VAL A 109 14.33 -7.94 -16.50
CA VAL A 109 15.25 -9.05 -16.78
C VAL A 109 16.47 -8.91 -15.86
N GLY A 110 16.95 -10.02 -15.28
CA GLY A 110 17.89 -10.00 -14.15
C GLY A 110 19.13 -9.10 -14.32
N ARG A 111 19.74 -9.06 -15.52
CA ARG A 111 20.89 -8.18 -15.81
C ARG A 111 20.60 -6.68 -15.65
N TRP A 112 19.33 -6.31 -15.83
CA TRP A 112 18.80 -4.94 -15.82
C TRP A 112 17.97 -4.63 -14.58
N ALA A 113 17.82 -5.57 -13.63
CA ALA A 113 17.05 -5.39 -12.42
C ALA A 113 17.80 -4.53 -11.39
N ASN A 114 17.99 -3.24 -11.71
CA ASN A 114 18.65 -2.25 -10.88
C ASN A 114 17.92 -0.89 -10.96
N TRP A 115 18.21 -0.01 -10.00
CA TRP A 115 17.53 1.29 -9.87
C TRP A 115 17.83 2.25 -11.02
N GLU A 116 19.04 2.24 -11.60
CA GLU A 116 19.38 3.11 -12.73
C GLU A 116 18.48 2.82 -13.94
N GLN A 117 18.35 1.54 -14.30
CA GLN A 117 17.45 1.13 -15.37
C GLN A 117 15.99 1.40 -15.03
N PHE A 118 15.58 1.11 -13.80
CA PHE A 118 14.22 1.38 -13.33
C PHE A 118 13.87 2.86 -13.49
N ASP A 119 14.75 3.77 -13.01
CA ASP A 119 14.55 5.22 -13.06
C ASP A 119 14.52 5.74 -14.50
N ALA A 120 15.36 5.18 -15.38
CA ALA A 120 15.35 5.52 -16.80
C ALA A 120 14.00 5.17 -17.45
N LEU A 121 13.42 4.02 -17.13
CA LEU A 121 12.12 3.59 -17.64
C LEU A 121 10.95 4.35 -16.99
N GLU A 122 11.05 4.68 -15.70
CA GLU A 122 10.05 5.51 -15.00
C GLU A 122 9.96 6.91 -15.61
N LYS A 123 11.11 7.54 -15.90
CA LYS A 123 11.16 8.85 -16.59
C LYS A 123 10.53 8.82 -17.98
N GLN A 124 10.51 7.67 -18.64
CA GLN A 124 9.86 7.46 -19.93
C GLN A 124 8.36 7.08 -19.80
N GLY A 125 7.81 6.98 -18.59
CA GLY A 125 6.43 6.55 -18.35
C GLY A 125 6.19 5.05 -18.58
N LEU A 126 7.26 4.25 -18.58
CA LEU A 126 7.20 2.80 -18.87
C LEU A 126 7.24 1.94 -17.61
N MET A 127 7.45 2.53 -16.43
CA MET A 127 7.66 1.80 -15.20
C MET A 127 6.88 2.39 -14.03
N MET A 128 6.48 1.51 -13.11
CA MET A 128 5.92 1.82 -11.80
C MET A 128 6.58 0.90 -10.77
N TYR A 129 6.87 1.42 -9.57
CA TYR A 129 7.29 0.59 -8.45
C TYR A 129 6.04 0.10 -7.71
N GLY A 130 5.76 -1.21 -7.77
CA GLY A 130 4.57 -1.78 -7.17
C GLY A 130 4.69 -2.11 -5.69
N GLN A 131 5.91 -2.06 -5.13
CA GLN A 131 6.18 -2.62 -3.80
C GLN A 131 5.56 -4.05 -3.72
N MET A 132 4.97 -4.45 -2.61
CA MET A 132 4.23 -5.69 -2.44
C MET A 132 2.73 -5.40 -2.60
N THR A 133 2.14 -4.70 -1.62
CA THR A 133 0.67 -4.51 -1.55
C THR A 133 0.19 -3.18 -2.12
N ALA A 134 1.10 -2.28 -2.50
CA ALA A 134 0.77 -1.00 -3.13
C ALA A 134 0.20 -1.23 -4.55
N GLY A 135 0.95 -1.89 -5.41
CA GLY A 135 0.57 -2.16 -6.80
C GLY A 135 -0.36 -3.37 -6.97
N SER A 136 -0.65 -4.09 -5.88
CA SER A 136 -1.57 -5.24 -5.88
C SER A 136 -2.88 -4.98 -5.12
N TRP A 137 -3.08 -3.75 -4.65
CA TRP A 137 -4.35 -3.27 -4.09
C TRP A 137 -4.85 -4.08 -2.89
N ILE A 138 -4.01 -4.23 -1.88
CA ILE A 138 -4.38 -4.93 -0.65
C ILE A 138 -3.69 -4.34 0.59
N TYR A 139 -3.33 -3.05 0.52
CA TYR A 139 -2.74 -2.34 1.63
C TYR A 139 -3.84 -1.85 2.60
N ILE A 140 -3.60 -2.04 3.88
CA ILE A 140 -4.56 -1.76 4.97
C ILE A 140 -3.95 -0.83 6.02
N GLY A 141 -3.06 0.06 5.60
CA GLY A 141 -2.30 0.92 6.50
C GLY A 141 -1.24 0.15 7.30
N SER A 142 -0.74 0.81 8.35
CA SER A 142 0.30 0.26 9.24
C SER A 142 -0.09 -1.09 9.88
N GLN A 143 -1.40 -1.39 9.97
CA GLN A 143 -1.89 -2.66 10.52
C GLN A 143 -1.38 -3.87 9.72
N GLY A 144 -1.13 -3.70 8.42
CA GLY A 144 -0.68 -4.80 7.56
C GLY A 144 0.64 -5.44 8.00
N ILE A 145 1.48 -4.74 8.78
CA ILE A 145 2.76 -5.26 9.27
C ILE A 145 2.86 -5.32 10.80
N VAL A 146 1.94 -4.71 11.55
CA VAL A 146 2.08 -4.58 13.02
C VAL A 146 2.24 -5.91 13.73
N GLN A 147 1.50 -6.95 13.31
CA GLN A 147 1.64 -8.28 13.91
C GLN A 147 3.02 -8.87 13.61
N GLY A 148 3.51 -8.78 12.36
CA GLY A 148 4.84 -9.28 12.01
C GLY A 148 5.96 -8.57 12.78
N THR A 149 5.85 -7.26 12.96
CA THR A 149 6.80 -6.48 13.77
C THR A 149 6.72 -6.87 15.25
N TYR A 150 5.52 -7.07 15.79
CA TYR A 150 5.31 -7.53 17.17
C TYR A 150 5.96 -8.91 17.39
N GLU A 151 5.67 -9.89 16.54
CA GLU A 151 6.24 -11.24 16.64
C GLU A 151 7.77 -11.22 16.52
N THR A 152 8.30 -10.33 15.68
CA THR A 152 9.76 -10.12 15.54
C THR A 152 10.37 -9.64 16.86
N PHE A 153 9.79 -8.61 17.49
CA PHE A 153 10.29 -8.11 18.77
C PHE A 153 10.07 -9.12 19.89
N TYR A 154 8.90 -9.74 19.95
CA TYR A 154 8.57 -10.77 20.94
C TYR A 154 9.59 -11.91 20.90
N GLU A 155 9.90 -12.43 19.71
CA GLU A 155 10.88 -13.50 19.56
C GLU A 155 12.32 -13.03 19.85
N ALA A 156 12.69 -11.81 19.47
CA ALA A 156 13.98 -11.24 19.87
C ALA A 156 14.11 -11.14 21.40
N PHE A 157 13.04 -10.77 22.11
CA PHE A 157 13.03 -10.76 23.58
C PHE A 157 13.09 -12.18 24.16
N ASN A 158 12.44 -13.18 23.55
CA ASN A 158 12.56 -14.57 23.97
C ASN A 158 14.02 -15.06 23.88
N GLN A 159 14.66 -14.84 22.73
CA GLN A 159 16.01 -15.34 22.47
C GLN A 159 17.10 -14.63 23.30
N HIS A 160 16.98 -13.32 23.50
CA HIS A 160 18.05 -12.51 24.08
C HIS A 160 17.79 -12.06 25.52
N TYR A 161 16.53 -12.11 25.97
CA TYR A 161 16.11 -11.57 27.27
C TYR A 161 15.17 -12.50 28.03
N GLN A 162 15.11 -13.80 27.67
CA GLN A 162 14.25 -14.79 28.33
C GLN A 162 12.76 -14.35 28.39
N GLY A 163 12.31 -13.64 27.35
CA GLY A 163 10.96 -13.09 27.24
C GLY A 163 10.71 -11.81 28.05
N GLN A 164 11.73 -11.26 28.73
CA GLN A 164 11.57 -10.07 29.56
C GLN A 164 11.74 -8.77 28.77
N ALA A 165 10.64 -8.25 28.22
CA ALA A 165 10.60 -6.97 27.51
C ALA A 165 10.41 -5.74 28.42
N ARG A 166 9.81 -5.92 29.61
CA ARG A 166 9.53 -4.80 30.53
C ARG A 166 10.81 -4.13 31.02
N GLY A 167 10.86 -2.80 30.91
CA GLY A 167 12.05 -2.01 31.27
C GLY A 167 13.15 -2.04 30.22
N LYS A 168 12.87 -2.55 29.01
CA LYS A 168 13.74 -2.47 27.84
C LYS A 168 13.23 -1.43 26.86
N PHE A 169 14.12 -1.01 25.97
CA PHE A 169 13.82 -0.12 24.86
C PHE A 169 14.11 -0.82 23.54
N VAL A 170 13.22 -0.66 22.57
CA VAL A 170 13.52 -0.85 21.16
C VAL A 170 13.94 0.50 20.59
N PHE A 171 15.17 0.59 20.10
CA PHE A 171 15.69 1.77 19.41
C PHE A 171 15.72 1.52 17.90
N SER A 172 15.05 2.36 17.11
CA SER A 172 14.98 2.23 15.66
C SER A 172 14.76 3.58 14.97
N SER A 173 14.57 3.58 13.65
CA SER A 173 14.25 4.77 12.86
C SER A 173 13.20 4.49 11.78
N GLY A 174 12.63 5.57 11.24
CA GLY A 174 11.66 5.55 10.16
C GLY A 174 10.22 5.27 10.64
N LEU A 175 9.37 6.28 10.53
CA LEU A 175 7.95 6.26 10.89
C LEU A 175 7.05 6.48 9.66
N GLY A 176 7.47 6.00 8.49
CA GLY A 176 6.61 5.95 7.30
C GLY A 176 5.54 4.85 7.38
N GLY A 177 4.82 4.61 6.27
CA GLY A 177 3.74 3.60 6.10
C GLY A 177 3.86 2.37 7.00
N MET A 178 4.93 1.60 6.77
CA MET A 178 5.20 0.34 7.47
C MET A 178 6.04 0.54 8.74
N GLY A 179 7.04 1.42 8.70
CA GLY A 179 7.93 1.67 9.84
C GLY A 179 7.22 2.27 11.05
N GLY A 180 6.11 2.98 10.82
CA GLY A 180 5.27 3.49 11.88
C GLY A 180 4.50 2.43 12.66
N ALA A 181 4.54 1.16 12.28
CA ALA A 181 4.02 0.07 13.09
C ALA A 181 4.94 -0.30 14.27
N GLN A 182 6.22 0.10 14.21
CA GLN A 182 7.24 -0.26 15.20
C GLN A 182 6.92 0.19 16.63
N PRO A 183 6.46 1.43 16.90
CA PRO A 183 6.23 1.87 18.28
C PRO A 183 5.11 1.06 18.95
N LEU A 184 3.97 0.91 18.28
CA LEU A 184 2.87 0.09 18.79
C LEU A 184 3.28 -1.38 18.99
N ALA A 185 4.01 -1.96 18.03
CA ALA A 185 4.51 -3.33 18.14
C ALA A 185 5.42 -3.53 19.37
N ALA A 186 6.32 -2.58 19.63
CA ALA A 186 7.20 -2.63 20.81
C ALA A 186 6.39 -2.52 22.12
N VAL A 187 5.45 -1.59 22.21
CA VAL A 187 4.60 -1.42 23.41
C VAL A 187 3.76 -2.66 23.70
N LEU A 188 3.27 -3.35 22.66
CA LEU A 188 2.54 -4.61 22.82
C LEU A 188 3.39 -5.73 23.43
N THR A 189 4.72 -5.70 23.27
CA THR A 189 5.62 -6.62 23.99
C THR A 189 5.83 -6.23 25.46
N GLY A 190 5.52 -4.99 25.83
CA GLY A 190 5.83 -4.40 27.14
C GLY A 190 7.14 -3.60 27.18
N ALA A 191 7.84 -3.47 26.04
CA ALA A 191 9.00 -2.59 25.90
C ALA A 191 8.59 -1.15 25.56
N CYS A 192 9.46 -0.19 25.88
CA CYS A 192 9.35 1.17 25.36
C CYS A 192 9.93 1.24 23.94
N PHE A 193 9.51 2.22 23.15
CA PHE A 193 10.08 2.50 21.83
C PHE A 193 10.70 3.89 21.79
N LEU A 194 11.91 4.00 21.23
CA LEU A 194 12.54 5.26 20.88
C LEU A 194 12.85 5.24 19.38
N GLY A 195 12.15 6.09 18.62
CA GLY A 195 12.25 6.14 17.16
C GLY A 195 12.81 7.48 16.67
N ILE A 196 13.71 7.43 15.70
CA ILE A 196 14.17 8.61 14.98
C ILE A 196 13.41 8.75 13.66
N GLU A 197 12.77 9.90 13.45
CA GLU A 197 12.12 10.27 12.19
C GLU A 197 12.53 11.70 11.84
N VAL A 198 12.93 11.91 10.58
CA VAL A 198 13.42 13.20 10.08
C VAL A 198 12.27 14.07 9.56
N ASP A 199 11.20 13.46 9.04
CA ASP A 199 10.01 14.13 8.56
C ASP A 199 8.92 14.14 9.63
N ARG A 200 8.76 15.29 10.31
CA ARG A 200 7.78 15.48 11.38
C ARG A 200 6.36 15.05 10.98
N SER A 201 5.96 15.28 9.72
CA SER A 201 4.62 14.94 9.26
C SER A 201 4.33 13.43 9.35
N ARG A 202 5.36 12.58 9.25
CA ARG A 202 5.26 11.12 9.38
C ARG A 202 5.04 10.71 10.83
N ALA A 203 5.74 11.34 11.77
CA ALA A 203 5.53 11.14 13.20
C ALA A 203 4.12 11.61 13.63
N GLU A 204 3.67 12.77 13.15
CA GLU A 204 2.33 13.31 13.42
C GLU A 204 1.21 12.40 12.88
N MET A 205 1.42 11.78 11.72
CA MET A 205 0.50 10.76 11.19
C MET A 205 0.38 9.56 12.15
N ARG A 206 1.48 9.11 12.76
CA ARG A 206 1.46 7.97 13.70
C ARG A 206 0.81 8.35 15.03
N LEU A 207 1.02 9.58 15.48
CA LEU A 207 0.34 10.13 16.65
C LEU A 207 -1.19 10.20 16.43
N ARG A 208 -1.61 10.66 15.25
CA ARG A 208 -3.03 10.72 14.85
C ARG A 208 -3.66 9.33 14.79
N THR A 209 -2.97 8.37 14.17
CA THR A 209 -3.43 6.98 13.99
C THR A 209 -3.22 6.09 15.21
N LYS A 210 -2.73 6.65 16.33
CA LYS A 210 -2.51 5.93 17.60
C LYS A 210 -1.49 4.79 17.52
N TYR A 211 -0.53 4.93 16.60
CA TYR A 211 0.64 4.07 16.50
C TYR A 211 1.86 4.62 17.24
N LEU A 212 1.81 5.88 17.67
CA LEU A 212 2.83 6.58 18.46
C LEU A 212 2.14 7.38 19.57
N ASP A 213 2.75 7.43 20.76
CA ASP A 213 2.20 8.12 21.93
C ASP A 213 2.65 9.58 22.01
N GLU A 214 3.92 9.87 21.77
CA GLU A 214 4.53 11.19 21.96
C GLU A 214 5.59 11.50 20.89
N ILE A 215 5.83 12.80 20.66
CA ILE A 215 6.88 13.32 19.78
C ILE A 215 7.71 14.31 20.59
N HIS A 216 9.03 14.15 20.54
CA HIS A 216 10.00 15.03 21.20
C HIS A 216 10.97 15.61 20.16
N ASP A 217 11.32 16.89 20.33
CA ASP A 217 12.19 17.65 19.41
C ASP A 217 13.64 17.74 19.89
N SER A 218 13.93 17.15 21.05
CA SER A 218 15.24 17.08 21.69
C SER A 218 15.56 15.62 22.01
N VAL A 219 16.85 15.29 21.99
CA VAL A 219 17.35 13.98 22.43
C VAL A 219 17.45 13.91 23.96
N ASP A 220 17.74 15.04 24.60
CA ASP A 220 17.71 15.22 26.05
C ASP A 220 16.26 15.36 26.55
#